data_AF-A0A497MWA5-F1
#
_entry.id   AF-A0A497MWA5-F1
#
_cell.length_a   1.000
_cell.length_b   1.000
_cell.length_c   1.000
_cell.angle_alpha   90.00
_cell.angle_beta   90.00
_cell.angle_gamma   90.00
#
_symmetry.space_group_name_H-M   'P 1'
#
loop_
_entity.id
_entity.type
_entity.pdbx_description
1 polymer ?
#
loop_
_entity_poly.entity_id
_entity_poly.type
_entity_poly.pdbx_seq_one_letter_code
_entity_poly.pdbx_strand_id
1 'polypeptide(L)'
;MEAFRNFDIIRKSSKIIKGNFYVYHYQVIPEKYPIKISPVKWFKLIQQLQEKFPDKGFKLDVKRVKGVLYYILRRKNSTPIYYNPKTGRIYTPKSYVFKKYKLVCHNIHTTLYNLGVKLNLRSV
;
A
#
# COMPACT_ATOMS: atom_id res chain seq x y z
N MET A 1 17.79 -11.27 -1.42
CA MET A 1 16.67 -10.31 -1.63
C MET A 1 15.43 -10.88 -0.98
N GLU A 2 14.93 -10.25 0.09
CA GLU A 2 13.77 -10.75 0.85
C GLU A 2 12.49 -10.54 0.01
N ALA A 3 12.04 -11.59 -0.66
CA ALA A 3 10.86 -11.59 -1.51
C ALA A 3 9.63 -11.96 -0.67
N PHE A 4 8.92 -10.92 -0.22
CA PHE A 4 7.47 -10.90 0.00
C PHE A 4 6.90 -11.72 1.16
N ARG A 5 5.91 -11.14 1.85
CA ARG A 5 4.85 -11.90 2.51
C ARG A 5 3.54 -11.45 1.87
N ASN A 6 2.66 -12.38 1.53
CA ASN A 6 1.26 -12.04 1.31
C ASN A 6 0.72 -11.60 2.67
N PHE A 7 0.40 -10.33 2.84
CA PHE A 7 -0.12 -9.84 4.11
C PHE A 7 -1.40 -9.07 3.84
N ASP A 8 -2.41 -9.40 4.61
CA ASP A 8 -3.66 -8.66 4.61
C ASP A 8 -3.43 -7.29 5.22
N ILE A 9 -4.02 -6.27 4.60
CA ILE A 9 -4.02 -4.92 5.13
C ILE A 9 -5.16 -4.85 6.14
N ILE A 10 -4.85 -4.97 7.44
CA ILE A 10 -5.86 -4.95 8.49
C ILE A 10 -5.89 -3.55 9.12
N ARG A 11 -7.04 -2.87 9.00
CA ARG A 11 -7.32 -1.62 9.70
C ARG A 11 -8.03 -1.93 11.01
N LYS A 12 -7.42 -1.53 12.12
CA LYS A 12 -8.07 -1.51 13.44
C LYS A 12 -8.88 -0.22 13.56
N SER A 13 -10.16 -0.34 13.92
CA SER A 13 -11.02 0.79 14.30
C SER A 13 -11.57 0.54 15.70
N SER A 14 -11.87 1.61 16.43
CA SER A 14 -12.51 1.49 17.74
C SER A 14 -13.65 2.48 17.88
N LYS A 15 -14.73 2.06 18.55
CA LYS A 15 -15.91 2.89 18.82
C LYS A 15 -16.39 2.66 20.24
N ILE A 16 -16.80 3.73 20.92
CA ILE A 16 -17.49 3.64 22.20
C ILE A 16 -19.00 3.71 21.93
N ILE A 17 -19.75 2.70 22.37
CA ILE A 17 -21.21 2.64 22.24
C ILE A 17 -21.79 2.36 23.62
N LYS A 18 -22.58 3.30 24.15
CA LYS A 18 -23.20 3.21 25.49
C LYS A 18 -22.19 2.87 26.60
N GLY A 19 -21.03 3.52 26.60
CA GLY A 19 -19.97 3.30 27.59
C GLY A 19 -19.06 2.09 27.34
N ASN A 20 -19.43 1.19 26.42
CA ASN A 20 -18.62 0.02 26.10
C ASN A 20 -17.66 0.30 24.93
N PHE A 21 -16.41 -0.12 25.09
CA PHE A 21 -15.36 0.04 24.08
C PHE A 21 -15.33 -1.18 23.14
N TYR A 22 -15.57 -0.94 21.86
CA TYR A 22 -15.55 -1.97 20.83
C TYR A 22 -14.34 -1.76 19.92
N VAL A 23 -13.67 -2.87 19.60
CA VAL A 23 -12.56 -2.93 18.66
C VAL A 23 -12.99 -3.75 17.46
N TYR A 24 -12.83 -3.18 16.28
CA TYR A 24 -13.13 -3.83 15.01
C TYR A 24 -11.84 -3.98 14.19
N HIS A 25 -11.67 -5.15 13.58
CA HIS A 25 -10.62 -5.39 12.60
C HIS A 25 -11.29 -5.48 11.22
N TYR A 26 -10.80 -4.69 10.27
CA TYR A 26 -11.27 -4.69 8.90
C TYR A 26 -10.13 -5.05 7.96
N GLN A 27 -10.34 -6.02 7.10
CA GLN A 27 -9.47 -6.26 5.95
C GLN A 27 -9.78 -5.19 4.90
N VAL A 28 -8.76 -4.45 4.51
CA VAL A 28 -8.83 -3.49 3.41
C VAL A 28 -8.49 -4.24 2.13
N ILE A 29 -9.49 -4.42 1.27
CA ILE A 29 -9.32 -5.08 -0.03
C ILE A 29 -9.76 -4.15 -1.15
N PRO A 30 -9.09 -4.18 -2.32
CA PRO A 30 -9.61 -3.52 -3.51
C PRO A 30 -11.00 -4.06 -3.88
N GLU A 31 -11.93 -3.17 -4.24
CA GLU A 31 -13.27 -3.56 -4.70
C GLU A 31 -13.22 -4.37 -5.99
N LYS A 32 -12.28 -4.02 -6.88
CA LYS A 32 -11.98 -4.76 -8.11
C LYS A 32 -10.58 -5.34 -8.05
N TYR A 33 -10.45 -6.63 -8.33
CA TYR A 33 -9.18 -7.34 -8.33
C TYR A 33 -9.06 -8.24 -9.58
N PRO A 34 -7.91 -8.27 -10.28
CA PRO A 34 -6.65 -7.60 -9.97
C PRO A 34 -6.71 -6.09 -10.14
N ILE A 35 -5.94 -5.36 -9.32
CA ILE A 35 -5.84 -3.90 -9.42
C ILE A 35 -5.05 -3.58 -10.71
N LYS A 36 -5.73 -3.16 -11.77
CA LYS A 36 -5.08 -2.76 -13.02
C LYS A 36 -4.78 -1.27 -13.00
N ILE A 37 -3.60 -0.93 -12.48
CA ILE A 37 -3.06 0.44 -12.48
C ILE A 37 -2.08 0.58 -13.63
N SER A 38 -2.31 1.57 -14.50
CA SER A 38 -1.39 1.86 -15.59
C SER A 38 -0.08 2.49 -15.07
N PRO A 39 1.05 2.28 -15.76
CA PRO A 39 2.31 2.92 -15.38
C PRO A 39 2.20 4.45 -15.33
N VAL A 40 1.45 5.04 -16.27
CA VAL A 40 1.20 6.50 -16.31
C VAL A 40 0.55 7.01 -15.02
N LYS A 41 -0.39 6.27 -14.43
CA LYS A 41 -1.01 6.65 -13.14
C LYS A 41 0.02 6.63 -12.00
N TRP A 42 0.93 5.67 -11.99
CA TRP A 42 2.01 5.63 -11.01
C TRP A 42 2.96 6.82 -11.14
N PHE A 43 3.37 7.18 -12.36
CA PHE A 43 4.20 8.36 -12.59
C PHE A 43 3.51 9.66 -12.16
N LYS A 44 2.26 9.86 -12.57
CA LYS A 44 1.46 11.04 -12.18
C LYS A 44 1.31 11.15 -10.66
N LEU A 45 1.02 10.03 -9.98
CA LEU A 45 0.94 10.01 -8.53
C LEU A 45 2.25 10.49 -7.89
N ILE A 46 3.38 9.93 -8.32
CA ILE A 46 4.68 10.24 -7.71
C ILE A 46 5.05 11.70 -7.95
N GLN A 47 4.79 12.21 -9.14
CA GLN A 47 4.99 13.62 -9.46
C GLN A 47 4.14 14.51 -8.54
N GLN A 48 2.84 14.25 -8.41
CA GLN A 48 1.95 15.00 -7.52
C GLN A 48 2.37 14.91 -6.05
N LEU A 49 2.79 13.73 -5.58
CA LEU A 49 3.25 13.55 -4.21
C LEU A 49 4.59 14.27 -3.95
N GLN A 50 5.48 14.28 -4.93
CA GLN A 50 6.77 14.97 -4.83
C GLN A 50 6.59 16.49 -4.89
N GLU A 51 5.70 17.00 -5.75
CA GLU A 51 5.34 18.43 -5.81
C GLU A 51 4.70 18.89 -4.49
N LYS A 52 3.78 18.09 -3.95
CA LYS A 52 3.08 18.42 -2.69
C LYS A 52 3.97 18.30 -1.46
N PHE A 53 4.95 17.39 -1.48
CA PHE A 53 5.79 17.08 -0.33
C PHE A 53 7.27 16.87 -0.74
N PRO A 54 7.97 17.94 -1.15
CA PRO A 54 9.30 17.84 -1.75
C PRO A 54 10.33 17.16 -0.84
N ASP A 55 10.26 17.42 0.48
CA ASP A 55 11.20 16.88 1.47
C ASP A 55 11.07 15.38 1.71
N LYS A 56 9.95 14.79 1.27
CA LYS A 56 9.67 13.36 1.49
C LYS A 56 10.35 12.47 0.45
N GLY A 57 10.93 13.04 -0.61
CA GLY A 57 11.75 12.31 -1.59
C GLY A 57 11.04 11.12 -2.22
N PHE A 58 9.84 11.34 -2.72
CA PHE A 58 9.07 10.35 -3.49
C PHE A 58 9.77 10.03 -4.80
N LYS A 59 9.92 8.73 -5.09
CA LYS A 59 10.54 8.24 -6.32
C LYS A 59 9.81 6.99 -6.82
N LEU A 60 9.79 6.82 -8.14
CA LEU A 60 9.34 5.59 -8.79
C LEU A 60 10.54 4.88 -9.38
N ASP A 61 10.84 3.68 -8.90
CA ASP A 61 11.78 2.80 -9.59
C ASP A 61 11.02 1.73 -10.37
N VAL A 62 11.67 1.19 -11.40
CA VAL A 62 11.19 0.03 -12.12
C VAL A 62 12.27 -1.05 -12.04
N LYS A 63 11.93 -2.23 -11.52
CA LYS A 63 12.91 -3.31 -11.35
C LYS A 63 12.34 -4.65 -11.76
N ARG A 64 13.17 -5.49 -12.39
CA ARG A 64 12.89 -6.91 -12.56
C ARG A 64 13.48 -7.71 -11.41
N VAL A 65 12.66 -8.52 -10.75
CA VAL A 65 13.07 -9.43 -9.67
C VAL A 65 12.64 -10.83 -10.06
N LYS A 66 13.60 -11.75 -10.26
CA LYS A 66 13.35 -13.13 -10.71
C LYS A 66 12.45 -13.18 -11.97
N GLY A 67 12.72 -12.32 -12.95
CA GLY A 67 11.94 -12.23 -14.20
C GLY A 67 10.60 -11.48 -14.10
N VAL A 68 10.16 -11.09 -12.90
CA VAL A 68 8.91 -10.35 -12.70
C VAL A 68 9.18 -8.85 -12.62
N LEU A 69 8.44 -8.05 -13.40
CA LEU A 69 8.51 -6.59 -13.38
C LEU A 69 7.75 -6.02 -12.17
N TYR A 70 8.36 -5.06 -11.48
CA TYR A 70 7.75 -4.32 -10.39
C TYR A 70 7.93 -2.82 -10.56
N TYR A 71 6.86 -2.07 -10.32
CA TYR A 71 6.90 -0.64 -10.06
C TYR A 71 7.07 -0.43 -8.56
N ILE A 72 8.10 0.31 -8.16
CA ILE A 72 8.47 0.47 -6.76
C ILE A 72 8.29 1.92 -6.38
N LEU A 73 7.26 2.20 -5.59
CA LEU A 73 7.11 3.49 -4.93
C LEU A 73 8.05 3.55 -3.72
N ARG A 74 8.95 4.53 -3.73
CA ARG A 74 9.83 4.85 -2.61
C ARG A 74 9.52 6.23 -2.07
N ARG A 75 9.79 6.38 -0.78
CA ARG A 75 9.73 7.62 -0.03
C ARG A 75 10.87 7.59 0.99
N LYS A 76 11.53 8.73 1.22
CA LYS A 76 12.60 8.86 2.22
C LYS A 76 12.13 8.33 3.58
N ASN A 77 12.95 7.50 4.21
CA ASN A 77 12.70 6.89 5.53
C ASN A 77 11.40 6.07 5.65
N SER A 78 10.82 5.62 4.54
CA SER A 78 9.56 4.89 4.51
C SER A 78 9.74 3.51 3.90
N THR A 79 8.78 2.63 4.20
CA THR A 79 8.70 1.32 3.56
C THR A 79 8.45 1.45 2.06
N PRO A 80 9.22 0.77 1.19
CA PRO A 80 8.94 0.72 -0.24
C PRO A 80 7.70 -0.14 -0.55
N ILE A 81 6.92 0.30 -1.52
CA ILE A 81 5.72 -0.40 -2.01
C ILE A 81 6.00 -0.92 -3.42
N TYR A 82 5.89 -2.23 -3.60
CA TYR A 82 6.12 -2.91 -4.88
C TYR A 82 4.78 -3.25 -5.50
N TYR A 83 4.55 -2.86 -6.75
CA TYR A 83 3.37 -3.20 -7.51
C TYR A 83 3.75 -4.08 -8.70
N ASN A 84 3.15 -5.26 -8.77
CA ASN A 84 3.26 -6.14 -9.92
C ASN A 84 2.12 -5.81 -10.90
N PRO A 85 2.42 -5.21 -12.07
CA PRO A 85 1.43 -4.82 -13.05
C PRO A 85 0.72 -6.01 -13.72
N LYS A 86 1.37 -7.17 -13.78
CA LYS A 86 0.81 -8.39 -14.40
C LYS A 86 -0.29 -8.99 -13.53
N THR A 87 -0.07 -9.05 -12.22
CA THR A 87 -1.01 -9.67 -11.28
C THR A 87 -1.86 -8.68 -10.49
N GLY A 88 -1.61 -7.37 -10.62
CA GLY A 88 -2.26 -6.33 -9.83
C GLY A 88 -1.98 -6.43 -8.32
N ARG A 89 -0.90 -7.10 -7.92
CA ARG A 89 -0.54 -7.35 -6.51
C ARG A 89 0.37 -6.27 -5.98
N ILE A 90 0.14 -5.90 -4.72
CA ILE A 90 1.03 -5.01 -3.97
C ILE A 90 1.81 -5.82 -2.95
N TYR A 91 3.07 -5.48 -2.79
CA TYR A 91 3.97 -6.13 -1.87
C TYR A 91 4.86 -5.14 -1.14
N THR A 92 5.45 -5.61 -0.04
CA THR A 92 6.43 -4.87 0.74
C THR A 92 7.39 -5.85 1.43
N PRO A 93 8.60 -5.45 1.87
CA PRO A 93 9.52 -6.35 2.52
C PRO A 93 8.99 -6.84 3.89
N LYS A 94 9.18 -8.13 4.18
CA LYS A 94 8.62 -8.83 5.35
C LYS A 94 9.07 -8.20 6.67
N SER A 95 10.34 -7.81 6.76
CA SER A 95 10.91 -7.10 7.91
C SER A 95 10.16 -5.84 8.32
N TYR A 96 9.62 -5.06 7.37
CA TYR A 96 8.83 -3.87 7.66
C TYR A 96 7.42 -4.21 8.15
N VAL A 97 6.82 -5.27 7.60
CA VAL A 97 5.51 -5.76 8.06
C VAL A 97 5.60 -6.16 9.54
N PHE A 98 6.67 -6.86 9.94
CA PHE A 98 6.85 -7.25 11.33
C PHE A 98 7.14 -6.07 12.27
N LYS A 99 8.04 -5.16 11.88
CA LYS A 99 8.46 -4.05 12.76
C LYS A 99 7.44 -2.91 12.82
N LYS A 100 6.74 -2.65 11.71
CA LYS A 100 5.95 -1.42 11.50
C LYS A 100 4.62 -1.69 10.78
N TYR A 101 3.91 -2.76 11.15
CA TYR A 101 2.67 -3.21 10.51
C TYR A 101 1.65 -2.09 10.24
N LYS A 102 1.30 -1.29 11.26
CA LYS A 102 0.32 -0.20 11.14
C LYS A 102 0.74 0.85 10.12
N LEU A 103 2.01 1.24 10.12
CA LEU A 103 2.55 2.23 9.18
C LEU A 103 2.54 1.69 7.75
N VAL A 104 2.90 0.42 7.57
CA VAL A 104 2.84 -0.26 6.27
C VAL A 104 1.41 -0.27 5.73
N CYS A 105 0.43 -0.66 6.55
CA CYS A 105 -0.98 -0.68 6.16
C CYS A 105 -1.48 0.72 5.79
N HIS A 106 -1.14 1.73 6.60
CA HIS A 106 -1.49 3.13 6.33
C HIS A 106 -0.90 3.61 4.99
N ASN A 107 0.38 3.35 4.75
CA ASN A 107 1.04 3.77 3.52
C ASN A 107 0.39 3.14 2.28
N ILE A 108 0.10 1.84 2.31
CA ILE A 108 -0.53 1.16 1.17
C ILE A 108 -1.96 1.65 0.96
N HIS A 109 -2.74 1.81 2.03
CA HIS A 109 -4.09 2.35 1.95
C HIS A 109 -4.09 3.74 1.30
N THR A 110 -3.24 4.65 1.76
CA THR A 110 -3.13 6.01 1.22
C THR A 110 -2.66 6.01 -0.23
N THR A 111 -1.68 5.17 -0.59
CA THR A 111 -1.23 5.01 -1.98
C THR A 111 -2.36 4.53 -2.88
N LEU A 112 -3.11 3.50 -2.47
CA LEU A 112 -4.24 2.96 -3.23
C LEU A 112 -5.35 3.99 -3.40
N TYR A 113 -5.70 4.70 -2.33
CA TYR A 113 -6.68 5.79 -2.37
C TYR A 113 -6.27 6.87 -3.37
N ASN A 114 -5.01 7.33 -3.33
CA ASN A 114 -4.51 8.34 -4.26
C ASN A 114 -4.42 7.85 -5.71
N LEU A 115 -4.34 6.53 -5.94
CA LEU A 115 -4.42 5.93 -7.29
C LEU A 115 -5.87 5.80 -7.80
N GLY A 116 -6.85 6.22 -7.00
CA GLY A 116 -8.28 6.09 -7.30
C GLY A 116 -8.77 4.65 -7.22
N VAL A 117 -8.08 3.78 -6.47
CA VAL A 117 -8.53 2.41 -6.23
C VAL A 117 -9.61 2.45 -5.17
N LYS A 118 -10.83 2.03 -5.52
CA LYS A 118 -11.90 1.85 -4.55
C LYS A 118 -11.57 0.70 -3.61
N LEU A 119 -11.66 0.94 -2.31
CA LEU A 119 -11.33 0.00 -1.26
C LEU A 119 -12.59 -0.37 -0.49
N ASN A 120 -12.80 -1.67 -0.29
CA ASN A 120 -13.84 -2.21 0.57
C ASN A 120 -13.23 -2.60 1.92
N LEU A 121 -14.01 -2.40 2.97
CA LEU A 121 -13.73 -2.91 4.30
C LEU A 121 -14.54 -4.19 4.50
N ARG A 122 -13.87 -5.32 4.68
CA ARG A 122 -14.51 -6.55 5.15
C ARG A 122 -14.19 -6.75 6.62
N SER A 123 -15.20 -6.98 7.45
CA SER A 123 -15.00 -7.41 8.83
C SER A 123 -14.24 -8.74 8.85
N VAL A 124 -13.25 -8.84 9.75
CA VAL A 124 -12.43 -10.02 9.99
C VAL A 124 -12.45 -10.35 11.48
#